data_AF-A0A433N1K8-F1
#
_entry.id   AF-A0A433N1K8-F1
#
_cell.length_a   1.000
_cell.length_b   1.000
_cell.length_c   1.000
_cell.angle_alpha   90.00
_cell.angle_beta   90.00
_cell.angle_gamma   90.00
#
_symmetry.space_group_name_H-M   'P 1'
#
loop_
_entity.id
_entity.type
_entity.pdbx_description
1 polymer ?
#
loop_
_entity_poly.entity_id
_entity_poly.type
_entity_poly.pdbx_seq_one_letter_code
_entity_poly.pdbx_strand_id
1 'polypeptide(L)'
;MSKDSQIHRSVLGIRTRIEAGCTIEDTLIMGADHYQTHPNQRSGVEVGSVPIGIGANTIIRRAIVDKNARIGSNVKLINKQEIEEAFMMITTTDKHR
;
A
#
# COMPACT_ATOMS: atom_id res chain seq x y z
N MET A 1 10.47 7.40 0.65
CA MET A 1 10.67 6.01 1.14
C MET A 1 11.31 6.11 2.51
N SER A 2 10.76 5.44 3.51
CA SER A 2 11.35 5.34 4.85
C SER A 2 12.49 4.33 4.88
N LYS A 3 13.30 4.38 5.95
CA LYS A 3 14.34 3.38 6.22
C LYS A 3 13.74 1.97 6.30
N ASP A 4 14.55 0.97 5.97
CA ASP A 4 14.26 -0.47 6.10
C ASP A 4 13.19 -1.06 5.15
N SER A 5 12.80 -0.35 4.10
CA SER A 5 11.94 -0.90 3.03
C SER A 5 12.77 -1.38 1.84
N GLN A 6 12.39 -2.52 1.25
CA GLN A 6 13.07 -3.18 0.13
C GLN A 6 12.18 -3.14 -1.11
N ILE A 7 12.75 -2.73 -2.25
CA ILE A 7 12.05 -2.64 -3.53
C ILE A 7 12.89 -3.35 -4.59
N HIS A 8 12.32 -4.37 -5.22
CA HIS A 8 13.01 -5.23 -6.17
C HIS A 8 12.17 -5.43 -7.43
N ARG A 9 12.79 -5.27 -8.63
CA ARG A 9 12.14 -5.44 -9.95
C ARG A 9 10.74 -4.79 -10.03
N SER A 10 10.61 -3.59 -9.48
CA SER A 10 9.32 -2.90 -9.33
C SER A 10 9.40 -1.49 -9.89
N VAL A 11 8.27 -1.01 -10.40
CA VAL A 11 8.13 0.35 -10.92
C VAL A 11 7.29 1.16 -9.94
N LEU A 12 7.81 2.30 -9.52
CA LEU A 12 7.11 3.21 -8.61
C LEU A 12 6.66 4.44 -9.38
N GLY A 13 5.35 4.66 -9.39
CA GLY A 13 4.74 5.84 -9.96
C GLY A 13 4.97 7.08 -9.10
N ILE A 14 4.59 8.22 -9.64
CA ILE A 14 4.80 9.53 -9.02
C ILE A 14 4.06 9.63 -7.68
N ARG A 15 4.66 10.36 -6.72
CA ARG A 15 4.09 10.59 -5.38
C ARG A 15 3.77 9.32 -4.60
N THR A 16 4.41 8.19 -4.95
CA THR A 16 4.30 6.94 -4.20
C THR A 16 4.77 7.13 -2.76
N ARG A 17 3.94 6.71 -1.80
CA ARG A 17 4.26 6.68 -0.37
C ARG A 17 4.34 5.24 0.11
N ILE A 18 5.48 4.88 0.67
CA ILE A 18 5.77 3.57 1.26
C ILE A 18 6.36 3.82 2.64
N GLU A 19 5.69 3.29 3.66
CA GLU A 19 6.11 3.31 5.07
C GLU A 19 7.19 2.25 5.36
N ALA A 20 7.70 2.23 6.59
CA ALA A 20 8.88 1.45 6.97
C ALA A 20 8.64 -0.05 6.95
N GLY A 21 9.70 -0.83 6.72
CA GLY A 21 9.67 -2.29 6.77
C GLY A 21 8.87 -2.95 5.63
N CYS A 22 8.58 -2.24 4.55
CA CYS A 22 7.82 -2.79 3.44
C CYS A 22 8.71 -3.60 2.48
N THR A 23 8.16 -4.68 1.91
CA THR A 23 8.81 -5.47 0.86
C THR A 23 7.96 -5.42 -0.40
N ILE A 24 8.48 -4.80 -1.46
CA ILE A 24 7.79 -4.64 -2.75
C ILE A 24 8.61 -5.36 -3.82
N GLU A 25 8.03 -6.40 -4.43
CA GLU A 25 8.71 -7.23 -5.42
C GLU A 25 7.82 -7.44 -6.65
N ASP A 26 8.38 -7.37 -7.86
CA ASP A 26 7.66 -7.65 -9.11
C ASP A 26 6.33 -6.88 -9.24
N THR A 27 6.32 -5.62 -8.79
CA THR A 27 5.07 -4.85 -8.61
C THR A 27 5.13 -3.54 -9.38
N LEU A 28 4.02 -3.17 -10.00
CA LEU A 28 3.79 -1.83 -10.55
C LEU A 28 2.93 -1.04 -9.55
N ILE A 29 3.44 0.06 -9.02
CA ILE A 29 2.67 0.98 -8.17
C ILE A 29 2.38 2.22 -9.00
N MET A 30 1.11 2.57 -9.22
CA MET A 30 0.74 3.74 -10.03
C MET A 30 1.02 5.08 -9.32
N GLY A 31 1.02 5.08 -7.99
CA GLY A 31 1.34 6.26 -7.16
C GLY A 31 0.09 7.06 -6.79
N ALA A 32 0.21 8.38 -6.75
CA ALA A 32 -0.86 9.26 -6.28
C ALA A 32 -0.96 10.58 -7.07
N ASP A 33 -2.17 11.12 -7.16
CA ASP A 33 -2.43 12.42 -7.78
C ASP A 33 -2.00 13.59 -6.89
N HIS A 34 -1.98 13.39 -5.57
CA HIS A 34 -1.69 14.44 -4.59
C HIS A 34 -0.97 13.87 -3.36
N TYR A 35 -0.19 14.71 -2.69
CA TYR A 35 0.32 14.39 -1.36
C TYR A 35 -0.80 14.63 -0.35
N GLN A 36 -1.02 13.66 0.53
CA GLN A 36 -1.91 13.86 1.67
C GLN A 36 -1.16 14.71 2.71
N THR A 37 -1.67 15.90 3.01
CA THR A 37 -1.12 16.76 4.06
C THR A 37 -1.20 16.07 5.41
N HIS A 38 -0.15 16.20 6.23
CA HIS A 38 -0.15 15.68 7.61
C HIS A 38 -1.37 16.20 8.37
N PRO A 39 -1.93 15.39 9.30
CA PRO A 39 -3.14 15.71 10.03
C PRO A 39 -2.87 16.77 11.11
N ASN A 40 -2.40 17.95 10.75
CA ASN A 40 -2.70 19.12 11.55
C ASN A 40 -4.10 19.57 11.13
N GLN A 41 -5.07 19.10 11.91
CA GLN A 41 -6.38 19.70 12.15
C GLN A 41 -7.11 20.32 10.93
N ARG A 42 -8.25 19.72 10.56
CA ARG A 42 -9.45 20.34 9.92
C ARG A 42 -9.84 19.94 8.48
N SER A 43 -9.29 18.90 7.87
CA SER A 43 -9.86 18.40 6.60
C SER A 43 -9.99 16.88 6.56
N GLY A 44 -11.09 16.38 7.16
CA GLY A 44 -11.83 15.19 6.67
C GLY A 44 -11.19 13.81 6.78
N VAL A 45 -9.95 13.66 7.26
CA VAL A 45 -9.44 12.33 7.63
C VAL A 45 -10.12 11.95 8.94
N GLU A 46 -11.21 11.19 8.87
CA GLU A 46 -11.81 10.59 10.06
C GLU A 46 -10.72 9.88 10.86
N VAL A 47 -10.71 10.12 12.16
CA VAL A 47 -9.82 9.45 13.12
C VAL A 47 -9.95 7.95 12.89
N GLY A 48 -8.90 7.33 12.35
CA GLY A 48 -8.87 5.89 12.05
C GLY A 48 -8.79 5.50 10.56
N SER A 49 -8.83 6.45 9.62
CA SER A 49 -8.69 6.13 8.19
C SER A 49 -7.22 5.91 7.77
N VAL A 50 -7.02 4.93 6.87
CA VAL A 50 -5.69 4.59 6.31
C VAL A 50 -5.26 5.68 5.32
N PRO A 51 -4.03 6.24 5.44
CA PRO A 51 -3.50 7.22 4.48
C PRO A 51 -3.36 6.64 3.06
N ILE A 52 -3.29 7.52 2.05
CA ILE A 52 -2.91 7.12 0.69
C ILE A 52 -1.48 6.59 0.71
N GLY A 53 -1.26 5.45 0.06
CA GLY A 53 0.01 4.75 -0.02
C GLY A 53 -0.02 3.38 0.66
N ILE A 54 1.18 2.92 1.01
CA ILE A 54 1.43 1.59 1.58
C ILE A 54 1.90 1.74 3.03
N GLY A 55 1.10 1.24 3.97
CA GLY A 55 1.36 1.23 5.41
C GLY A 55 2.50 0.28 5.81
N ALA A 56 3.03 0.49 7.02
CA ALA A 56 4.27 -0.13 7.47
C ALA A 56 4.21 -1.67 7.50
N ASN A 57 5.36 -2.33 7.36
CA ASN A 57 5.51 -3.79 7.42
C ASN A 57 4.65 -4.56 6.41
N THR A 58 4.31 -3.94 5.29
CA THR A 58 3.47 -4.53 4.24
C THR A 58 4.32 -5.24 3.18
N ILE A 59 3.84 -6.39 2.72
CA ILE A 59 4.49 -7.19 1.66
C ILE A 59 3.58 -7.21 0.44
N ILE A 60 4.10 -6.79 -0.72
CA ILE A 60 3.39 -6.81 -2.00
C ILE A 60 4.26 -7.52 -3.04
N ARG A 61 3.70 -8.54 -3.69
CA ARG A 61 4.39 -9.32 -4.72
C ARG A 61 3.50 -9.56 -5.92
N ARG A 62 4.04 -9.37 -7.13
CA ARG A 62 3.36 -9.67 -8.41
C ARG A 62 1.99 -8.98 -8.51
N ALA A 63 1.96 -7.68 -8.24
CA ALA A 63 0.71 -6.91 -8.22
C ALA A 63 0.81 -5.62 -9.03
N ILE A 64 -0.36 -5.10 -9.43
CA ILE A 64 -0.53 -3.73 -9.89
C ILE A 64 -1.31 -2.99 -8.79
N VAL A 65 -0.68 -2.01 -8.16
CA VAL A 65 -1.30 -1.17 -7.13
C VAL A 65 -1.82 0.09 -7.80
N ASP A 66 -3.14 0.24 -7.78
CA ASP A 66 -3.84 1.35 -8.43
C ASP A 66 -3.51 2.70 -7.76
N LYS A 67 -3.81 3.77 -8.49
CA LYS A 67 -3.59 5.15 -8.09
C LYS A 67 -4.42 5.48 -6.85
N ASN A 68 -3.82 6.20 -5.92
CA ASN A 68 -4.44 6.61 -4.65
C ASN A 68 -4.87 5.44 -3.73
N ALA A 69 -4.34 4.23 -3.94
CA ALA A 69 -4.59 3.09 -3.08
C ALA A 69 -4.26 3.40 -1.61
N ARG A 70 -5.03 2.83 -0.67
CA ARG A 70 -4.88 2.98 0.78
C ARG A 70 -4.66 1.60 1.39
N ILE A 71 -3.41 1.20 1.54
CA ILE A 71 -3.04 -0.11 2.08
C ILE A 71 -2.59 0.08 3.53
N GLY A 72 -3.24 -0.62 4.46
CA GLY A 72 -2.92 -0.55 5.89
C GLY A 72 -1.56 -1.14 6.24
N SER A 73 -1.19 -1.08 7.52
CA SER A 73 0.04 -1.72 8.02
C SER A 73 -0.12 -3.24 8.15
N ASN A 74 0.96 -3.99 7.99
CA ASN A 74 1.05 -5.45 8.10
C ASN A 74 0.20 -6.22 7.07
N VAL A 75 -0.14 -5.60 5.94
CA VAL A 75 -0.89 -6.26 4.87
C VAL A 75 0.04 -7.18 4.06
N LYS A 76 -0.49 -8.31 3.58
CA LYS A 76 0.25 -9.23 2.69
C LYS A 76 -0.53 -9.45 1.40
N LEU A 77 -0.13 -8.73 0.35
CA LEU A 77 -0.66 -8.89 -1.01
C LEU A 77 0.22 -9.87 -1.77
N ILE A 78 -0.04 -11.14 -1.51
CA ILE A 78 0.73 -12.26 -2.08
C ILE A 78 -0.25 -13.32 -2.59
N ASN A 79 -0.13 -13.69 -3.86
CA ASN A 79 -0.90 -14.79 -4.42
C ASN A 79 -0.29 -16.14 -3.98
N LYS A 80 -0.62 -16.58 -2.76
CA LYS A 80 -0.10 -17.83 -2.18
C LYS A 80 -0.66 -19.09 -2.83
N GLN A 81 -1.86 -19.00 -3.38
CA GLN A 81 -2.60 -20.13 -3.94
C GLN A 81 -2.43 -20.26 -5.46
N GLU A 82 -1.57 -19.43 -6.06
CA GLU A 82 -1.30 -19.41 -7.51
C GLU A 82 -2.57 -19.31 -8.35
N ILE A 83 -3.57 -18.56 -7.85
CA ILE A 83 -4.84 -18.37 -8.53
C ILE A 83 -4.61 -17.46 -9.74
N GLU A 84 -5.05 -17.88 -10.93
CA GLU A 84 -4.92 -17.10 -12.16
C GLU A 84 -5.94 -15.95 -12.22
N GLU A 85 -7.18 -16.19 -11.80
CA GLU A 85 -8.25 -15.18 -11.80
C GLU A 85 -8.97 -15.13 -10.45
N ALA A 86 -8.90 -13.97 -9.79
CA ALA A 86 -9.69 -13.66 -8.61
C ALA A 86 -9.86 -12.14 -8.48
N PHE A 87 -11.06 -11.70 -8.10
CA PHE A 87 -11.28 -10.32 -7.66
C PHE A 87 -11.04 -10.23 -6.16
N MET A 88 -9.84 -9.82 -5.75
CA MET A 88 -9.54 -9.55 -4.34
C MET A 88 -9.64 -8.04 -4.08
N MET A 89 -10.80 -7.60 -3.57
CA MET A 89 -10.94 -6.28 -2.98
C MET A 89 -10.28 -6.30 -1.59
N ILE A 90 -9.11 -5.69 -1.45
CA ILE A 90 -8.51 -5.49 -0.13
C ILE A 90 -9.16 -4.25 0.47
N THR A 91 -10.33 -4.41 1.08
CA THR A 91 -10.88 -3.39 1.97
C THR A 91 -10.14 -3.44 3.30
N THR A 92 -9.73 -2.27 3.76
CA THR A 92 -9.05 -1.97 5.02
C THR A 92 -9.36 -2.96 6.15
N THR A 93 -8.30 -3.63 6.61
CA THR A 93 -8.21 -4.43 7.85
C THR A 93 -8.90 -5.80 7.83
N ASP A 94 -8.10 -6.84 7.60
CA ASP A 94 -8.21 -8.09 8.36
C ASP A 94 -7.77 -7.78 9.80
N LYS A 95 -8.69 -7.17 10.56
CA LYS A 95 -8.61 -7.03 12.02
C LYS A 95 -9.35 -8.25 12.57
N HIS A 96 -8.58 -9.19 13.10
CA HIS A 96 -9.02 -10.44 13.74
C HIS A 96 -9.48 -11.51 12.73
N ARG A 97 -8.87 -12.69 12.73
CA ARG A 97 -9.40 -13.86 13.48
C ARG A 97 -10.91 -14.00 13.31
#